data_AF-A0A162QVJ1-F1
#
_entry.id   AF-A0A162QVJ1-F1
#
_cell.length_a   1.000
_cell.length_b   1.000
_cell.length_c   1.000
_cell.angle_alpha   90.00
_cell.angle_beta   90.00
_cell.angle_gamma   90.00
#
_symmetry.space_group_name_H-M   'P 1'
#
loop_
_entity.id
_entity.type
_entity.pdbx_description
1 polymer ?
#
loop_
_entity_poly.entity_id
_entity_poly.type
_entity_poly.pdbx_seq_one_letter_code
_entity_poly.pdbx_strand_id
1 'polypeptide(L)'
;MLVKTLSPDNLKRRSACIAVRRVVGMCDYDVIAKLLESVYEEFDILDKVIATITDNGSNFVKAFRLYGSKSKHQMITPTVTTVPAPAMTVRASTSSANKSNRLVEEDADILDVLDEENSEFDETDDDWDDIGGDHVVDDRELVERKDEDPHDEEHERHESDIFDQTIPLMDILDERFTSENVYVLPPHRRCACHTLNLICKCDIYKNMGPSLKKLFESTDKKFKAIWAEQNRSAKVSDNIHKHLGKLFIINNETRWNSYYNAMKRGKHFINKKRSELKAFFEVYGIQYFRPAEEELVREYVKIMKPMSEALDVLQADVKVSIGYLLPTLSILIQKLEMLLGDRTIKHCKSLIRVMISSINTRFQDCFEDQELILAAILHPRFKNKWISEEDMEAKSQLLMNTFKSHKQNPVCGTQVSDNRKRGATEDASESQDSDFSPRRKKKKKDFFKRLFDPVDADVDNEVDLYLSDTSKKLSSLKKYPTLKQLFLKYNAALPSSGSVERLFSLAGRIFVPLRNGLSDQNFEKLLFLKANKHF
;
A
#
# COMPACT_ATOMS: atom_id res chain seq x y z
N MET A 1 -2.45 13.58 -4.42
CA MET A 1 -1.11 13.01 -4.21
C MET A 1 -0.77 12.97 -2.72
N LEU A 2 -0.24 11.83 -2.26
CA LEU A 2 0.31 11.65 -0.91
C LEU A 2 1.81 11.38 -1.05
N VAL A 3 2.64 12.10 -0.31
CA VAL A 3 4.08 11.85 -0.18
C VAL A 3 4.33 11.05 1.08
N LYS A 4 5.12 9.97 0.96
CA LYS A 4 5.51 9.10 2.06
C LYS A 4 7.03 9.09 2.20
N THR A 5 7.53 9.24 3.42
CA THR A 5 8.97 9.21 3.72
C THR A 5 9.25 8.35 4.95
N LEU A 6 10.50 7.90 5.10
CA LEU A 6 10.98 7.25 6.32
C LEU A 6 11.96 8.19 7.03
N SER A 7 11.75 8.41 8.34
CA SER A 7 12.66 9.21 9.16
C SER A 7 14.00 8.46 9.35
N PRO A 8 15.14 9.09 9.06
CA PRO A 8 16.45 8.47 9.27
C PRO A 8 16.73 8.09 10.72
N ASP A 9 16.16 8.81 11.70
CA ASP A 9 16.49 8.63 13.12
C ASP A 9 15.81 7.42 13.74
N ASN A 10 14.51 7.26 13.45
CA ASN A 10 13.65 6.28 14.11
C ASN A 10 12.98 5.30 13.14
N LEU A 11 13.23 5.43 11.83
CA LEU A 11 12.64 4.62 10.76
C LEU A 11 11.10 4.65 10.74
N LYS A 12 10.48 5.62 11.43
CA LYS A 12 9.04 5.82 11.39
C LYS A 12 8.66 6.50 10.08
N ARG A 13 7.52 6.07 9.57
CA ARG A 13 6.93 6.65 8.37
C ARG A 13 6.29 8.00 8.68
N ARG A 14 6.45 8.93 7.75
CA ARG A 14 5.66 10.16 7.67
C ARG A 14 4.86 10.18 6.38
N SER A 15 3.72 10.86 6.42
CA SER A 15 2.77 10.93 5.31
C SER A 15 2.21 12.34 5.22
N ALA A 16 2.43 13.01 4.11
CA ALA A 16 1.86 14.33 3.82
C ALA A 16 0.95 14.25 2.60
N CYS A 17 -0.24 14.83 2.69
CA CYS A 17 -1.05 15.18 1.53
C CYS A 17 -0.51 16.47 0.94
N ILE A 18 -0.15 16.47 -0.34
CA ILE A 18 0.40 17.67 -1.00
C ILE A 18 -0.53 18.25 -2.07
N ALA A 19 -1.42 17.43 -2.64
CA ALA A 19 -2.36 17.91 -3.64
C ALA A 19 -3.62 17.04 -3.68
N VAL A 20 -4.79 17.63 -3.91
CA VAL A 20 -6.03 16.94 -4.29
C VAL A 20 -6.76 17.82 -5.30
N ARG A 21 -6.38 17.65 -6.57
CA ARG A 21 -6.90 18.48 -7.66
C ARG A 21 -8.11 17.83 -8.32
N ARG A 22 -9.14 18.64 -8.58
CA ARG A 22 -10.25 18.26 -9.46
C ARG A 22 -9.80 18.46 -10.91
N VAL A 23 -10.17 17.53 -11.77
CA VAL A 23 -9.97 17.64 -13.22
C VAL A 23 -11.35 17.66 -13.88
N VAL A 24 -11.62 18.69 -14.67
CA VAL A 24 -12.88 18.85 -15.41
C VAL A 24 -12.63 18.49 -16.87
N GLY A 25 -13.48 17.66 -17.46
CA GLY A 25 -13.35 17.20 -18.84
C GLY A 25 -12.61 15.87 -19.00
N MET A 26 -12.09 15.60 -20.19
CA MET A 26 -11.39 14.34 -20.51
C MET A 26 -10.00 14.33 -19.86
N CYS A 27 -9.80 13.45 -18.88
CA CYS A 27 -8.51 13.25 -18.22
C CYS A 27 -7.75 12.11 -18.91
N ASP A 28 -6.98 12.45 -19.95
CA ASP A 28 -6.11 11.49 -20.64
C ASP A 28 -4.73 11.38 -20.00
N TYR A 29 -3.84 10.59 -20.61
CA TYR A 29 -2.52 10.33 -20.07
C TYR A 29 -1.59 11.55 -20.14
N ASP A 30 -1.81 12.49 -21.06
CA ASP A 30 -0.99 13.68 -21.23
C ASP A 30 -1.35 14.72 -20.16
N VAL A 31 -2.65 14.95 -19.98
CA VAL A 31 -3.19 15.78 -18.90
C VAL A 31 -2.73 15.26 -17.54
N ILE A 32 -2.76 13.94 -17.30
CA ILE A 32 -2.25 13.35 -16.06
C ILE A 32 -0.75 13.65 -15.87
N ALA A 33 0.07 13.49 -16.91
CA ALA A 33 1.51 13.72 -16.81
C ALA A 33 1.82 15.18 -16.44
N LYS A 34 1.19 16.12 -17.14
CA LYS A 34 1.33 17.55 -16.85
C LYS A 34 0.88 17.93 -15.45
N LEU A 35 -0.26 17.38 -15.00
CA LEU A 35 -0.76 17.63 -13.65
C LEU A 35 0.19 17.06 -12.58
N LEU A 36 0.74 15.86 -12.78
CA LEU A 36 1.68 15.28 -11.84
C LEU A 36 2.98 16.10 -11.78
N GLU A 37 3.55 16.48 -12.92
CA GLU A 37 4.76 17.30 -12.98
C GLU A 37 4.57 18.65 -12.29
N SER A 38 3.47 19.35 -12.58
CA SER A 38 3.19 20.64 -11.91
C SER A 38 3.09 20.54 -10.39
N VAL A 39 2.57 19.42 -9.85
CA VAL A 39 2.57 19.16 -8.39
C VAL A 39 3.99 18.90 -7.89
N TYR A 40 4.82 18.20 -8.66
CA TYR A 40 6.22 17.97 -8.27
C TYR A 40 7.06 19.25 -8.28
N GLU A 41 6.82 20.15 -9.25
CA GLU A 41 7.45 21.47 -9.34
C GLU A 41 6.99 22.39 -8.21
N GLU A 42 5.68 22.45 -7.93
CA GLU A 42 5.10 23.29 -6.86
C GLU A 42 5.75 23.03 -5.49
N PHE A 43 6.11 21.79 -5.21
CA PHE A 43 6.72 21.37 -3.95
C PHE A 43 8.25 21.18 -4.02
N ASP A 44 8.89 21.42 -5.17
CA ASP A 44 10.32 21.18 -5.40
C ASP A 44 10.75 19.75 -4.97
N ILE A 45 10.02 18.73 -5.42
CA ILE A 45 10.29 17.33 -5.02
C ILE A 45 10.65 16.39 -6.16
N LEU A 46 10.67 16.85 -7.41
CA LEU A 46 10.88 15.99 -8.59
C LEU A 46 12.14 15.10 -8.46
N ASP A 47 13.27 15.70 -8.07
CA ASP A 47 14.54 15.00 -7.90
C ASP A 47 14.62 14.16 -6.62
N LYS A 48 13.70 14.39 -5.67
CA LYS A 48 13.64 13.70 -4.37
C LYS A 48 12.75 12.46 -4.41
N VAL A 49 11.83 12.35 -5.39
CA VAL A 49 10.95 11.18 -5.54
C VAL A 49 11.75 9.98 -6.04
N ILE A 50 11.68 8.88 -5.28
CA ILE A 50 12.30 7.59 -5.62
C ILE A 50 11.36 6.68 -6.42
N ALA A 51 10.05 6.81 -6.21
CA ALA A 51 9.03 6.03 -6.89
C ALA A 51 7.65 6.68 -6.71
N THR A 52 6.82 6.60 -7.75
CA THR A 52 5.41 6.97 -7.74
C THR A 52 4.55 5.72 -7.87
N ILE A 53 3.57 5.58 -6.96
CA ILE A 53 2.69 4.42 -6.90
C ILE A 53 1.28 4.82 -7.34
N THR A 54 0.77 4.18 -8.39
CA THR A 54 -0.62 4.39 -8.87
C THR A 54 -1.37 3.06 -8.95
N ASP A 55 -2.69 3.11 -9.13
CA ASP A 55 -3.44 1.93 -9.57
C ASP A 55 -3.09 1.55 -11.02
N ASN A 56 -3.75 0.50 -11.55
CA ASN A 56 -3.57 0.05 -12.93
C ASN A 56 -4.47 0.79 -13.93
N GLY A 57 -4.95 2.01 -13.61
CA GLY A 57 -5.71 2.84 -14.53
C GLY A 57 -4.94 3.06 -15.83
N SER A 58 -5.59 2.83 -16.98
CA SER A 58 -4.92 2.84 -18.29
C SER A 58 -4.19 4.16 -18.59
N ASN A 59 -4.76 5.28 -18.18
CA ASN A 59 -4.18 6.60 -18.44
C ASN A 59 -2.95 6.86 -17.55
N PHE A 60 -2.96 6.44 -16.28
CA PHE A 60 -1.76 6.45 -15.43
C PHE A 60 -0.67 5.56 -16.01
N VAL A 61 -1.00 4.32 -16.37
CA VAL A 61 -0.03 3.38 -16.94
C VAL A 61 0.58 3.94 -18.24
N LYS A 62 -0.24 4.56 -19.10
CA LYS A 62 0.25 5.17 -20.34
C LYS A 62 1.11 6.41 -20.08
N ALA A 63 0.74 7.26 -19.13
CA ALA A 63 1.51 8.45 -18.75
C ALA A 63 2.92 8.08 -18.28
N PHE A 64 3.03 7.16 -17.31
CA PHE A 64 4.32 6.72 -16.81
C PHE A 64 5.12 5.87 -17.79
N ARG A 65 4.46 5.18 -18.73
CA ARG A 65 5.18 4.47 -19.81
C ARG A 65 5.84 5.45 -20.79
N LEU A 66 5.21 6.58 -21.08
CA LEU A 66 5.70 7.55 -22.06
C LEU A 66 6.65 8.58 -21.43
N TYR A 67 6.35 9.04 -20.22
CA TYR A 67 7.04 10.14 -19.56
C TYR A 67 7.81 9.72 -18.30
N GLY A 68 7.68 8.46 -17.85
CA GLY A 68 8.36 7.98 -16.65
C GLY A 68 9.82 7.65 -16.86
N SER A 69 10.66 8.13 -15.94
CA SER A 69 12.07 7.76 -15.84
C SER A 69 12.23 6.31 -15.37
N LYS A 70 13.30 5.66 -15.83
CA LYS A 70 13.74 4.38 -15.22
C LYS A 70 14.23 4.62 -13.81
N SER A 71 14.24 3.58 -12.98
CA SER A 71 14.65 3.75 -11.60
C SER A 71 16.04 4.38 -11.48
N LYS A 72 16.17 5.36 -10.58
CA LYS A 72 17.41 6.08 -10.29
C LYS A 72 18.53 5.15 -9.79
N HIS A 73 18.23 3.89 -9.46
CA HIS A 73 19.20 2.91 -8.96
C HIS A 73 19.66 1.89 -10.03
N GLN A 74 19.19 1.97 -11.27
CA GLN A 74 19.60 1.08 -12.38
C GLN A 74 20.96 1.42 -13.03
N MET A 75 21.75 2.36 -12.49
CA MET A 75 23.06 2.76 -13.04
C MET A 75 24.23 1.82 -12.64
N ILE A 76 23.96 0.59 -12.19
CA ILE A 76 25.01 -0.38 -11.84
C ILE A 76 24.94 -1.58 -12.80
N THR A 77 25.47 -1.39 -14.00
CA THR A 77 25.94 -2.50 -14.84
C THR A 77 27.25 -2.07 -15.49
N PRO A 78 28.39 -2.73 -15.21
CA PRO A 78 29.56 -2.58 -16.05
C PRO A 78 29.25 -3.28 -17.38
N THR A 79 29.29 -2.53 -18.48
CA THR A 79 29.26 -3.06 -19.84
C THR A 79 30.44 -4.01 -20.03
N VAL A 80 30.19 -5.32 -20.00
CA VAL A 80 31.17 -6.32 -20.47
C VAL A 80 30.97 -6.46 -21.97
N THR A 81 31.91 -5.91 -22.72
CA THR A 81 32.05 -6.12 -24.17
C THR A 81 32.32 -7.60 -24.42
N THR A 82 31.32 -8.33 -24.92
CA THR A 82 31.47 -9.74 -25.32
C THR A 82 32.20 -9.82 -26.66
N VAL A 83 33.41 -10.38 -26.67
CA VAL A 83 34.05 -10.94 -27.88
C VAL A 83 33.61 -12.42 -27.97
N PRO A 84 33.16 -12.93 -29.13
CA PRO A 84 32.67 -14.30 -29.22
C PRO A 84 33.84 -15.30 -29.34
N ALA A 85 33.81 -16.36 -28.54
CA ALA A 85 34.70 -17.51 -28.67
C ALA A 85 33.89 -18.75 -29.12
N PRO A 86 34.51 -19.69 -29.88
CA PRO A 86 33.82 -20.56 -30.81
C PRO A 86 33.30 -21.86 -30.19
N ALA A 87 32.34 -22.46 -30.90
CA ALA A 87 31.66 -23.70 -30.57
C ALA A 87 32.59 -24.91 -30.42
N MET A 88 32.41 -25.68 -29.35
CA MET A 88 32.87 -27.06 -29.25
C MET A 88 31.73 -27.99 -28.81
N THR A 89 31.43 -28.92 -29.70
CA THR A 89 30.54 -30.06 -29.56
C THR A 89 31.11 -31.07 -28.56
N VAL A 90 30.35 -31.51 -27.55
CA VAL A 90 30.67 -32.73 -26.80
C VAL A 90 29.43 -33.60 -26.61
N ARG A 91 29.62 -34.88 -26.95
CA ARG A 91 28.69 -36.00 -26.95
C ARG A 91 28.21 -36.40 -25.55
N ALA A 92 27.04 -37.01 -25.55
CA ALA A 92 26.40 -37.72 -24.46
C ALA A 92 27.31 -38.77 -23.80
N SER A 93 27.15 -38.92 -22.48
CA SER A 93 27.46 -40.14 -21.75
C SER A 93 26.50 -40.27 -20.58
N THR A 94 25.74 -41.36 -20.62
CA THR A 94 24.84 -41.86 -19.59
C THR A 94 25.61 -42.37 -18.38
N SER A 95 25.20 -42.02 -17.17
CA SER A 95 25.33 -42.92 -16.02
C SER A 95 24.26 -42.64 -14.96
N SER A 96 23.56 -43.71 -14.63
CA SER A 96 22.60 -43.85 -13.56
C SER A 96 23.32 -44.02 -12.23
N ALA A 97 22.89 -43.33 -11.17
CA ALA A 97 23.16 -43.75 -9.80
C ALA A 97 22.12 -43.18 -8.83
N ASN A 98 21.36 -44.12 -8.26
CA ASN A 98 20.49 -44.00 -7.10
C ASN A 98 21.08 -43.15 -5.97
N LYS A 99 20.24 -42.34 -5.31
CA LYS A 99 20.40 -42.02 -3.88
C LYS A 99 19.04 -41.91 -3.18
N SER A 100 18.75 -42.99 -2.47
CA SER A 100 18.00 -43.13 -1.22
C SER A 100 17.41 -41.86 -0.58
N ASN A 101 16.10 -41.90 -0.43
CA ASN A 101 15.31 -41.17 0.56
C ASN A 101 15.89 -41.32 1.97
N ARG A 102 16.07 -40.22 2.67
CA ARG A 102 16.08 -40.20 4.13
C ARG A 102 15.26 -38.99 4.60
N LEU A 103 14.09 -39.32 5.12
CA LEU A 103 13.16 -38.44 5.81
C LEU A 103 13.83 -37.93 7.09
N VAL A 104 13.82 -36.62 7.30
CA VAL A 104 13.91 -36.02 8.64
C VAL A 104 12.75 -35.05 8.74
N GLU A 105 11.81 -35.42 9.60
CA GLU A 105 10.67 -34.64 10.03
C GLU A 105 11.17 -33.56 10.99
N GLU A 106 10.98 -32.28 10.64
CA GLU A 106 10.96 -31.17 11.60
C GLU A 106 9.86 -30.20 11.17
N ASP A 107 8.62 -30.60 11.44
CA ASP A 107 7.46 -29.71 11.48
C ASP A 107 7.31 -29.14 12.90
N ALA A 108 7.09 -27.83 12.96
CA ALA A 108 6.41 -27.02 13.99
C ALA A 108 7.28 -25.89 14.55
N ASP A 109 7.10 -24.68 14.02
CA ASP A 109 6.97 -23.43 14.78
C ASP A 109 6.80 -22.22 13.84
N ILE A 110 5.65 -22.15 13.14
CA ILE A 110 5.13 -20.94 12.48
C ILE A 110 3.62 -20.87 12.72
N LEU A 111 3.20 -20.89 13.99
CA LEU A 111 1.80 -20.66 14.38
C LEU A 111 1.58 -19.41 15.24
N ASP A 112 2.62 -18.65 15.60
CA ASP A 112 2.52 -17.45 16.46
C ASP A 112 2.18 -16.15 15.70
N VAL A 113 1.32 -16.22 14.69
CA VAL A 113 0.96 -15.03 13.88
C VAL A 113 -0.32 -14.33 14.38
N LEU A 114 -1.01 -14.83 15.42
CA LEU A 114 -2.33 -14.28 15.79
C LEU A 114 -2.65 -14.04 17.28
N ASP A 115 -1.75 -14.26 18.25
CA ASP A 115 -2.12 -14.24 19.68
C ASP A 115 -1.64 -13.05 20.54
N GLU A 116 -1.17 -11.93 19.95
CA GLU A 116 -0.75 -10.74 20.75
C GLU A 116 -1.55 -9.44 20.51
N GLU A 117 -2.66 -9.44 19.76
CA GLU A 117 -3.52 -8.25 19.64
C GLU A 117 -5.01 -8.58 19.87
N ASN A 118 -5.33 -9.20 21.02
CA ASN A 118 -6.69 -9.28 21.56
C ASN A 118 -6.69 -9.27 23.11
N SER A 119 -6.17 -8.21 23.73
CA SER A 119 -6.58 -7.82 25.07
C SER A 119 -6.36 -6.32 25.26
N GLU A 120 -7.38 -5.63 25.76
CA GLU A 120 -7.47 -4.18 26.03
C GLU A 120 -7.77 -3.28 24.82
N PHE A 121 -8.98 -3.39 24.30
CA PHE A 121 -9.76 -2.17 24.04
C PHE A 121 -11.20 -2.45 24.49
N ASP A 122 -11.54 -1.88 25.64
CA ASP A 122 -12.86 -1.93 26.25
C ASP A 122 -13.89 -1.34 25.28
N GLU A 123 -14.89 -2.14 24.91
CA GLU A 123 -16.07 -1.68 24.19
C GLU A 123 -16.83 -0.75 25.14
N THR A 124 -16.63 0.56 24.97
CA THR A 124 -17.56 1.54 25.52
C THR A 124 -18.66 1.76 24.51
N ASP A 125 -19.84 1.29 24.89
CA ASP A 125 -21.14 1.54 24.27
C ASP A 125 -21.38 3.05 24.18
N ASP A 126 -21.38 3.60 22.96
CA ASP A 126 -21.98 4.90 22.69
C ASP A 126 -23.31 4.68 21.96
N ASP A 127 -24.37 4.81 22.76
CA ASP A 127 -25.78 4.84 22.42
C ASP A 127 -26.05 5.70 21.18
N TRP A 128 -26.72 5.08 20.20
CA TRP A 128 -27.35 5.78 19.08
C TRP A 128 -28.78 6.13 19.47
N ASP A 129 -28.95 7.22 20.23
CA ASP A 129 -30.27 7.79 20.49
C ASP A 129 -30.74 8.64 19.30
N ASP A 130 -31.72 8.05 18.61
CA ASP A 130 -32.94 8.65 18.06
C ASP A 130 -33.17 10.14 18.33
N ILE A 131 -33.00 11.00 17.31
CA ILE A 131 -33.80 12.22 17.16
C ILE A 131 -34.14 12.39 15.67
N GLY A 132 -35.30 11.88 15.28
CA GLY A 132 -35.92 12.11 13.98
C GLY A 132 -37.44 12.08 14.09
N GLY A 133 -38.02 13.16 14.60
CA GLY A 133 -39.47 13.36 14.52
C GLY A 133 -39.83 14.74 15.00
N ASP A 134 -40.01 15.69 14.07
CA ASP A 134 -40.82 16.85 14.38
C ASP A 134 -41.92 17.03 13.35
N HIS A 135 -43.11 17.12 13.90
CA HIS A 135 -44.40 17.14 13.25
C HIS A 135 -44.64 18.52 12.63
N VAL A 136 -45.07 18.53 11.38
CA VAL A 136 -45.76 19.68 10.79
C VAL A 136 -47.12 19.80 11.48
N VAL A 137 -47.33 20.89 12.22
CA VAL A 137 -48.65 21.40 12.55
C VAL A 137 -48.71 22.86 12.14
N ASP A 138 -49.63 23.09 11.21
CA ASP A 138 -50.18 24.36 10.73
C ASP A 138 -50.75 25.16 11.90
N ASP A 139 -50.32 26.42 12.07
CA ASP A 139 -51.18 27.41 12.70
C ASP A 139 -50.95 28.79 12.08
N ARG A 140 -52.09 29.31 11.62
CA ARG A 140 -52.29 30.61 10.99
C ARG A 140 -52.26 31.68 12.06
N GLU A 141 -51.51 32.75 11.85
CA GLU A 141 -51.92 34.05 12.41
C GLU A 141 -51.57 35.21 11.49
N LEU A 142 -52.62 36.01 11.27
CA LEU A 142 -52.71 37.17 10.41
C LEU A 142 -52.05 38.37 11.08
N VAL A 143 -51.13 39.05 10.39
CA VAL A 143 -50.86 40.47 10.63
C VAL A 143 -50.76 41.18 9.29
N GLU A 144 -51.78 42.00 9.02
CA GLU A 144 -51.84 42.97 7.93
C GLU A 144 -50.98 44.21 8.21
N ARG A 145 -50.67 44.92 7.10
CA ARG A 145 -50.13 46.30 6.94
C ARG A 145 -48.63 46.33 6.60
N LYS A 146 -48.16 47.10 5.62
CA LYS A 146 -48.76 48.10 4.71
C LYS A 146 -47.75 48.32 3.57
N ASP A 147 -48.26 48.71 2.41
CA ASP A 147 -47.53 49.12 1.21
C ASP A 147 -46.43 50.15 1.49
N GLU A 148 -45.30 50.04 0.78
CA GLU A 148 -44.58 51.16 0.16
C GLU A 148 -43.45 50.62 -0.75
N ASP A 149 -43.65 50.79 -2.05
CA ASP A 149 -42.64 50.71 -3.11
C ASP A 149 -42.03 52.11 -3.27
N PRO A 150 -40.69 52.24 -3.39
CA PRO A 150 -40.20 53.05 -4.49
C PRO A 150 -38.89 52.54 -5.13
N HIS A 151 -38.95 52.47 -6.46
CA HIS A 151 -37.98 52.98 -7.44
C HIS A 151 -36.46 52.81 -7.20
N ASP A 152 -35.86 52.04 -8.12
CA ASP A 152 -34.61 52.28 -8.86
C ASP A 152 -33.63 53.31 -8.30
N GLU A 153 -32.45 52.86 -7.86
CA GLU A 153 -31.17 53.51 -8.21
C GLU A 153 -30.07 52.45 -8.38
N GLU A 154 -29.53 52.39 -9.60
CA GLU A 154 -28.29 51.72 -9.97
C GLU A 154 -27.14 52.21 -9.07
N HIS A 155 -26.48 51.29 -8.37
CA HIS A 155 -25.10 51.50 -7.93
C HIS A 155 -24.26 50.28 -8.23
N GLU A 156 -23.59 50.37 -9.39
CA GLU A 156 -22.35 49.68 -9.70
C GLU A 156 -21.40 49.74 -8.50
N ARG A 157 -21.02 48.58 -7.97
CA ARG A 157 -19.75 48.42 -7.26
C ARG A 157 -18.91 47.42 -8.02
N HIS A 158 -18.05 48.00 -8.85
CA HIS A 158 -16.88 47.36 -9.43
C HIS A 158 -15.83 47.09 -8.34
N GLU A 159 -15.07 46.02 -8.61
CA GLU A 159 -13.82 45.57 -7.98
C GLU A 159 -13.94 44.79 -6.65
N SER A 160 -13.37 43.60 -6.51
CA SER A 160 -12.21 43.03 -7.21
C SER A 160 -12.38 41.53 -7.46
N ASP A 161 -12.24 41.12 -8.72
CA ASP A 161 -12.03 39.74 -9.15
C ASP A 161 -10.83 39.12 -8.43
N ILE A 162 -11.08 38.29 -7.42
CA ILE A 162 -10.09 37.34 -6.92
C ILE A 162 -10.30 36.07 -7.71
N PHE A 163 -9.49 35.93 -8.77
CA PHE A 163 -9.26 34.74 -9.59
C PHE A 163 -9.77 33.43 -8.96
N ASP A 164 -10.92 32.97 -9.44
CA ASP A 164 -11.36 31.59 -9.34
C ASP A 164 -10.41 30.75 -10.20
N GLN A 165 -9.29 30.25 -9.65
CA GLN A 165 -8.52 29.23 -10.36
C GLN A 165 -9.26 27.90 -10.25
N THR A 166 -10.35 27.79 -10.99
CA THR A 166 -10.51 26.60 -11.81
C THR A 166 -9.28 26.51 -12.70
N ILE A 167 -8.84 25.31 -13.05
CA ILE A 167 -7.85 25.18 -14.13
C ILE A 167 -8.65 24.73 -15.36
N PRO A 168 -9.16 25.67 -16.19
CA PRO A 168 -9.67 25.33 -17.50
C PRO A 168 -8.62 24.51 -18.24
N LEU A 169 -9.07 23.48 -18.93
CA LEU A 169 -8.20 22.72 -19.83
C LEU A 169 -7.45 23.65 -20.79
N MET A 170 -8.06 24.78 -21.20
CA MET A 170 -7.39 25.78 -22.04
C MET A 170 -6.24 26.51 -21.35
N ASP A 171 -6.29 26.83 -20.06
CA ASP A 171 -5.15 27.49 -19.38
C ASP A 171 -3.98 26.51 -19.18
N ILE A 172 -4.28 25.20 -19.01
CA ILE A 172 -3.28 24.14 -19.08
C ILE A 172 -2.72 24.04 -20.49
N LEU A 173 -3.53 24.15 -21.54
CA LEU A 173 -3.04 24.02 -22.91
C LEU A 173 -2.31 25.29 -23.38
N ASP A 174 -2.68 26.48 -22.92
CA ASP A 174 -2.16 27.74 -23.45
C ASP A 174 -0.82 28.17 -22.83
N GLU A 175 -0.48 27.75 -21.61
CA GLU A 175 0.78 28.20 -21.01
C GLU A 175 2.05 27.56 -21.60
N ARG A 176 2.00 26.44 -22.34
CA ARG A 176 3.19 25.88 -23.01
C ARG A 176 2.90 24.99 -24.23
N PHE A 177 1.98 25.33 -25.14
CA PHE A 177 1.96 24.67 -26.45
C PHE A 177 3.02 25.25 -27.41
N THR A 178 4.28 25.09 -27.02
CA THR A 178 5.33 24.82 -28.00
C THR A 178 5.42 23.30 -28.10
N SER A 179 5.54 22.78 -29.31
CA SER A 179 5.54 21.36 -29.66
C SER A 179 6.77 20.56 -29.14
N GLU A 180 7.29 20.90 -27.95
CA GLU A 180 8.50 20.33 -27.32
C GLU A 180 8.40 20.13 -25.79
N ASN A 181 7.21 20.05 -25.18
CA ASN A 181 7.15 19.73 -23.73
C ASN A 181 7.45 18.25 -23.47
N VAL A 182 8.68 17.96 -23.07
CA VAL A 182 9.10 16.66 -22.54
C VAL A 182 8.81 16.65 -21.04
N TYR A 183 7.63 16.18 -20.63
CA TYR A 183 7.34 15.92 -19.22
C TYR A 183 8.27 14.81 -18.70
N VAL A 184 8.83 14.95 -17.51
CA VAL A 184 9.67 13.93 -16.88
C VAL A 184 9.04 13.49 -15.57
N LEU A 185 8.40 12.32 -15.58
CA LEU A 185 7.82 11.72 -14.39
C LEU A 185 8.86 10.85 -13.65
N PRO A 186 8.79 10.78 -12.31
CA PRO A 186 9.61 9.86 -11.53
C PRO A 186 9.35 8.38 -11.86
N PRO A 187 10.20 7.45 -11.38
CA PRO A 187 10.01 6.03 -11.59
C PRO A 187 8.64 5.55 -11.11
N HIS A 188 8.02 4.64 -11.87
CA HIS A 188 6.66 4.19 -11.61
C HIS A 188 6.61 2.78 -11.04
N ARG A 189 5.72 2.57 -10.07
CA ARG A 189 5.34 1.25 -9.59
C ARG A 189 3.81 1.11 -9.58
N ARG A 190 3.33 -0.03 -10.05
CA ARG A 190 1.90 -0.36 -10.01
C ARG A 190 1.50 -0.85 -8.61
N CYS A 191 0.30 -0.48 -8.17
CA CYS A 191 -0.26 -0.90 -6.90
C CYS A 191 -0.49 -2.42 -6.88
N ALA A 192 0.26 -3.13 -6.03
CA ALA A 192 0.15 -4.57 -5.87
C ALA A 192 -1.24 -4.98 -5.37
N CYS A 193 -1.82 -4.22 -4.44
CA CYS A 193 -3.17 -4.51 -3.94
C CYS A 193 -4.24 -4.38 -5.03
N HIS A 194 -4.09 -3.41 -5.94
CA HIS A 194 -5.00 -3.29 -7.08
C HIS A 194 -4.82 -4.47 -8.04
N THR A 195 -3.58 -4.88 -8.31
CA THR A 195 -3.28 -6.09 -9.10
C THR A 195 -3.86 -7.36 -8.49
N LEU A 196 -3.74 -7.57 -7.17
CA LEU A 196 -4.38 -8.69 -6.46
C LEU A 196 -5.91 -8.64 -6.58
N ASN A 197 -6.51 -7.46 -6.41
CA ASN A 197 -7.95 -7.29 -6.62
C ASN A 197 -8.39 -7.63 -8.06
N LEU A 198 -7.60 -7.27 -9.08
CA LEU A 198 -7.88 -7.64 -10.47
C LEU A 198 -7.82 -9.15 -10.68
N ILE A 199 -6.89 -9.86 -10.05
CA ILE A 199 -6.85 -11.34 -10.09
C ILE A 199 -8.16 -11.90 -9.54
N CYS A 200 -8.59 -11.41 -8.38
CA CYS A 200 -9.78 -11.88 -7.71
C CYS A 200 -11.07 -11.61 -8.50
N LYS A 201 -11.15 -10.44 -9.15
CA LYS A 201 -12.37 -10.01 -9.87
C LYS A 201 -12.43 -10.48 -11.30
N CYS A 202 -11.30 -10.54 -12.00
CA CYS A 202 -11.28 -10.72 -13.44
C CYS A 202 -10.70 -12.09 -13.81
N ASP A 203 -9.48 -12.39 -13.38
CA ASP A 203 -8.74 -13.53 -13.91
C ASP A 203 -9.36 -14.87 -13.48
N ILE A 204 -9.75 -14.93 -12.21
CA ILE A 204 -10.45 -16.09 -11.62
C ILE A 204 -11.69 -16.46 -12.43
N TYR A 205 -12.51 -15.47 -12.81
CA TYR A 205 -13.77 -15.71 -13.51
C TYR A 205 -13.59 -15.95 -15.00
N LYS A 206 -12.60 -15.31 -15.63
CA LYS A 206 -12.27 -15.50 -17.05
C LYS A 206 -11.77 -16.91 -17.34
N ASN A 207 -10.93 -17.46 -16.46
CA ASN A 207 -10.28 -18.74 -16.66
C ASN A 207 -10.97 -19.89 -15.90
N MET A 208 -12.20 -19.69 -15.42
CA MET A 208 -12.95 -20.67 -14.66
C MET A 208 -13.53 -21.77 -15.57
N GLY A 209 -13.36 -23.03 -15.20
CA GLY A 209 -13.97 -24.16 -15.91
C GLY A 209 -15.51 -24.09 -15.91
N PRO A 210 -16.18 -24.59 -16.97
CA PRO A 210 -17.61 -24.38 -17.20
C PRO A 210 -18.51 -24.95 -16.09
N SER A 211 -18.16 -26.12 -15.54
CA SER A 211 -18.93 -26.74 -14.44
C SER A 211 -18.87 -25.92 -13.16
N LEU A 212 -17.67 -25.43 -12.79
CA LEU A 212 -17.48 -24.58 -11.63
C LEU A 212 -18.17 -23.23 -11.83
N LYS A 213 -18.06 -22.65 -13.02
CA LYS A 213 -18.73 -21.40 -13.39
C LYS A 213 -20.25 -21.49 -13.23
N LYS A 214 -20.88 -22.55 -13.72
CA LYS A 214 -22.33 -22.79 -13.52
C LYS A 214 -22.70 -22.91 -12.04
N LEU A 215 -21.85 -23.53 -11.22
CA LEU A 215 -22.07 -23.65 -9.77
C LEU A 215 -21.97 -22.30 -9.06
N PHE A 216 -20.97 -21.48 -9.41
CA PHE A 216 -20.86 -20.09 -8.96
C PHE A 216 -22.09 -19.27 -9.37
N GLU A 217 -22.46 -19.26 -10.65
CA GLU A 217 -23.60 -18.50 -11.15
C GLU A 217 -24.91 -18.87 -10.44
N SER A 218 -25.14 -20.17 -10.17
CA SER A 218 -26.30 -20.64 -9.42
C SER A 218 -26.29 -20.18 -7.95
N THR A 219 -25.10 -20.18 -7.33
CA THR A 219 -24.91 -19.72 -5.95
C THR A 219 -25.10 -18.20 -5.85
N ASP A 220 -24.52 -17.45 -6.79
CA ASP A 220 -24.60 -15.98 -6.87
C ASP A 220 -26.02 -15.50 -7.09
N LYS A 221 -26.82 -16.22 -7.89
CA LYS A 221 -28.25 -15.92 -8.07
C LYS A 221 -28.99 -15.90 -6.73
N LYS A 222 -28.67 -16.84 -5.83
CA LYS A 222 -29.29 -16.92 -4.49
C LYS A 222 -28.82 -15.78 -3.60
N PHE A 223 -27.52 -15.49 -3.56
CA PHE A 223 -27.01 -14.33 -2.81
C PHE A 223 -27.59 -13.02 -3.31
N LYS A 224 -27.71 -12.82 -4.63
CA LYS A 224 -28.34 -11.64 -5.24
C LYS A 224 -29.81 -11.52 -4.87
N ALA A 225 -30.56 -12.62 -4.85
CA ALA A 225 -31.95 -12.61 -4.39
C ALA A 225 -32.06 -12.18 -2.92
N ILE A 226 -31.19 -12.71 -2.04
CA ILE A 226 -31.15 -12.31 -0.63
C ILE A 226 -30.83 -10.81 -0.48
N TRP A 227 -29.81 -10.31 -1.19
CA TRP A 227 -29.43 -8.91 -1.13
C TRP A 227 -30.55 -7.99 -1.66
N ALA A 228 -31.25 -8.41 -2.71
CA ALA A 228 -32.38 -7.67 -3.25
C ALA A 228 -33.53 -7.55 -2.24
N GLU A 229 -33.87 -8.63 -1.54
CA GLU A 229 -34.92 -8.60 -0.51
C GLU A 229 -34.50 -7.79 0.71
N GLN A 230 -33.25 -7.94 1.20
CA GLN A 230 -32.75 -7.14 2.32
C GLN A 230 -32.73 -5.64 2.01
N ASN A 231 -32.34 -5.24 0.79
CA ASN A 231 -32.26 -3.83 0.39
C ASN A 231 -33.62 -3.22 0.05
N ARG A 232 -34.65 -4.03 -0.24
CA ARG A 232 -35.97 -3.53 -0.62
C ARG A 232 -36.74 -2.96 0.58
N SER A 233 -36.51 -3.45 1.79
CA SER A 233 -37.35 -3.09 2.94
C SER A 233 -36.59 -3.16 4.27
N ALA A 234 -36.70 -2.09 5.07
CA ALA A 234 -36.21 -2.06 6.45
C ALA A 234 -36.80 -3.20 7.29
N LYS A 235 -38.09 -3.52 7.11
CA LYS A 235 -38.76 -4.63 7.80
C LYS A 235 -38.10 -5.99 7.52
N VAL A 236 -37.62 -6.20 6.29
CA VAL A 236 -36.89 -7.44 5.92
C VAL A 236 -35.52 -7.46 6.59
N SER A 237 -34.82 -6.32 6.58
CA SER A 237 -33.55 -6.16 7.30
C SER A 237 -33.70 -6.45 8.80
N ASP A 238 -34.72 -5.89 9.46
CA ASP A 238 -34.99 -6.12 10.89
C ASP A 238 -35.33 -7.59 11.16
N ASN A 239 -36.11 -8.21 10.28
CA ASN A 239 -36.46 -9.62 10.39
C ASN A 239 -35.22 -10.54 10.25
N ILE A 240 -34.31 -10.20 9.31
CA ILE A 240 -33.01 -10.86 9.17
C ILE A 240 -32.19 -10.71 10.44
N HIS A 241 -32.07 -9.48 10.97
CA HIS A 241 -31.30 -9.21 12.17
C HIS A 241 -31.87 -9.97 13.37
N LYS A 242 -33.19 -9.98 13.54
CA LYS A 242 -33.88 -10.67 14.63
C LYS A 242 -33.65 -12.19 14.62
N HIS A 243 -33.69 -12.85 13.47
CA HIS A 243 -33.61 -14.31 13.39
C HIS A 243 -32.20 -14.84 13.15
N LEU A 244 -31.39 -14.15 12.34
CA LEU A 244 -30.02 -14.55 12.02
C LEU A 244 -28.97 -13.87 12.91
N GLY A 245 -29.36 -12.87 13.70
CA GLY A 245 -28.51 -12.11 14.63
C GLY A 245 -27.59 -11.11 13.95
N LYS A 246 -27.44 -11.17 12.62
CA LYS A 246 -26.61 -10.28 11.80
C LYS A 246 -27.24 -10.14 10.41
N LEU A 247 -27.01 -9.01 9.74
CA LEU A 247 -27.43 -8.81 8.35
C LEU A 247 -26.54 -9.56 7.35
N PHE A 248 -26.96 -9.71 6.10
CA PHE A 248 -26.04 -10.07 5.03
C PHE A 248 -25.15 -8.88 4.69
N ILE A 249 -23.88 -9.15 4.41
CA ILE A 249 -22.99 -8.14 3.83
C ILE A 249 -23.34 -8.04 2.36
N ILE A 250 -23.66 -6.82 1.91
CA ILE A 250 -24.00 -6.54 0.53
C ILE A 250 -22.70 -6.46 -0.27
N ASN A 251 -22.68 -7.13 -1.42
CA ASN A 251 -21.56 -7.03 -2.33
C ASN A 251 -21.52 -5.63 -2.96
N ASN A 252 -20.46 -4.87 -2.71
CA ASN A 252 -20.12 -3.70 -3.50
C ASN A 252 -19.24 -4.14 -4.67
N GLU A 253 -19.76 -4.08 -5.90
CA GLU A 253 -19.06 -4.52 -7.12
C GLU A 253 -17.69 -3.85 -7.31
N THR A 254 -17.52 -2.64 -6.75
CA THR A 254 -16.27 -1.88 -6.82
C THR A 254 -15.15 -2.43 -5.93
N ARG A 255 -15.40 -3.33 -4.97
CA ARG A 255 -14.35 -3.90 -4.09
C ARG A 255 -14.51 -5.41 -3.91
N TRP A 256 -13.49 -6.20 -4.24
CA TRP A 256 -13.59 -7.66 -4.11
C TRP A 256 -13.76 -8.11 -2.65
N ASN A 257 -13.15 -7.38 -1.70
CA ASN A 257 -13.28 -7.67 -0.27
C ASN A 257 -14.73 -7.72 0.22
N SER A 258 -15.66 -6.92 -0.33
CA SER A 258 -17.08 -7.03 0.05
C SER A 258 -17.71 -8.34 -0.39
N TYR A 259 -17.35 -8.85 -1.58
CA TYR A 259 -17.81 -10.16 -2.04
C TYR A 259 -17.28 -11.30 -1.16
N TYR A 260 -15.98 -11.28 -0.84
CA TYR A 260 -15.39 -12.25 0.09
C TYR A 260 -16.07 -12.23 1.47
N ASN A 261 -16.29 -11.04 2.03
CA ASN A 261 -16.97 -10.86 3.31
C ASN A 261 -18.43 -11.32 3.27
N ALA A 262 -19.14 -11.10 2.15
CA ALA A 262 -20.49 -11.62 1.97
C ALA A 262 -20.53 -13.15 1.93
N MET A 263 -19.61 -13.79 1.20
CA MET A 263 -19.47 -15.24 1.19
C MET A 263 -19.10 -15.80 2.58
N LYS A 264 -18.23 -15.10 3.32
CA LYS A 264 -17.86 -15.44 4.71
C LYS A 264 -19.07 -15.35 5.65
N ARG A 265 -19.92 -14.33 5.49
CA ARG A 265 -21.20 -14.18 6.22
C ARG A 265 -22.18 -15.31 5.85
N GLY A 266 -22.31 -15.64 4.56
CA GLY A 266 -23.10 -16.76 4.09
C GLY A 266 -22.65 -18.10 4.69
N LYS A 267 -21.34 -18.38 4.69
CA LYS A 267 -20.76 -19.56 5.35
C LYS A 267 -21.12 -19.61 6.84
N HIS A 268 -21.07 -18.48 7.54
CA HIS A 268 -21.45 -18.42 8.95
C HIS A 268 -22.91 -18.85 9.15
N PHE A 269 -23.84 -18.31 8.36
CA PHE A 269 -25.25 -18.70 8.47
C PHE A 269 -25.51 -20.17 8.09
N ILE A 270 -24.90 -20.66 7.01
CA ILE A 270 -25.01 -22.07 6.60
C ILE A 270 -24.55 -23.02 7.72
N ASN A 271 -23.52 -22.64 8.48
CA ASN A 271 -22.92 -23.48 9.51
C ASN A 271 -23.56 -23.32 10.90
N LYS A 272 -24.01 -22.12 11.28
CA LYS A 272 -24.42 -21.78 12.65
C LYS A 272 -25.90 -21.45 12.79
N LYS A 273 -26.58 -21.11 11.69
CA LYS A 273 -27.98 -20.64 11.65
C LYS A 273 -28.77 -21.33 10.54
N ARG A 274 -28.50 -22.62 10.31
CA ARG A 274 -29.01 -23.36 9.15
C ARG A 274 -30.53 -23.42 9.10
N SER A 275 -31.17 -23.68 10.25
CA SER A 275 -32.63 -23.83 10.35
C SER A 275 -33.32 -22.49 10.12
N GLU A 276 -32.81 -21.43 10.75
CA GLU A 276 -33.31 -20.06 10.60
C GLU A 276 -33.10 -19.55 9.18
N LEU A 277 -31.96 -19.87 8.56
CA LEU A 277 -31.68 -19.53 7.17
C LEU A 277 -32.65 -20.25 6.21
N LYS A 278 -32.97 -21.52 6.44
CA LYS A 278 -33.96 -22.24 5.64
C LYS A 278 -35.35 -21.62 5.74
N ALA A 279 -35.79 -21.29 6.96
CA ALA A 279 -37.07 -20.63 7.20
C ALA A 279 -37.13 -19.26 6.50
N PHE A 280 -36.04 -18.48 6.54
CA PHE A 280 -35.94 -17.23 5.79
C PHE A 280 -36.14 -17.45 4.29
N PHE A 281 -35.42 -18.42 3.69
CA PHE A 281 -35.55 -18.70 2.26
C PHE A 281 -36.98 -19.09 1.86
N GLU A 282 -37.68 -19.86 2.71
CA GLU A 282 -39.07 -20.24 2.50
C GLU A 282 -40.01 -19.03 2.54
N VAL A 283 -39.88 -18.15 3.55
CA VAL A 283 -40.71 -16.95 3.71
C VAL A 283 -40.62 -16.02 2.49
N TYR A 284 -39.44 -15.88 1.89
CA TYR A 284 -39.22 -14.99 0.76
C TYR A 284 -39.24 -15.70 -0.61
N GLY A 285 -39.67 -16.97 -0.66
CA GLY A 285 -39.80 -17.71 -1.91
C GLY A 285 -38.49 -17.97 -2.66
N ILE A 286 -37.36 -17.99 -1.95
CA ILE A 286 -36.03 -18.22 -2.51
C ILE A 286 -35.70 -19.72 -2.38
N GLN A 287 -35.24 -20.36 -3.46
CA GLN A 287 -34.76 -21.75 -3.37
C GLN A 287 -33.51 -21.86 -2.49
N TYR A 288 -33.58 -22.69 -1.44
CA TYR A 288 -32.45 -22.92 -0.54
C TYR A 288 -31.23 -23.52 -1.25
N PHE A 289 -30.04 -23.33 -0.69
CA PHE A 289 -28.78 -23.83 -1.25
C PHE A 289 -28.78 -25.36 -1.43
N ARG A 290 -28.29 -25.82 -2.58
CA ARG A 290 -28.01 -27.23 -2.83
C ARG A 290 -26.74 -27.65 -2.06
N PRO A 291 -26.57 -28.94 -1.73
CA PRO A 291 -25.37 -29.41 -1.01
C PRO A 291 -24.04 -28.99 -1.66
N ALA A 292 -23.98 -29.03 -3.00
CA ALA A 292 -22.82 -28.58 -3.76
C ALA A 292 -22.56 -27.06 -3.66
N GLU A 293 -23.61 -26.24 -3.53
CA GLU A 293 -23.49 -24.79 -3.37
C GLU A 293 -23.02 -24.44 -1.95
N GLU A 294 -23.52 -25.15 -0.94
CA GLU A 294 -23.03 -24.99 0.44
C GLU A 294 -21.56 -25.43 0.59
N GLU A 295 -21.15 -26.48 -0.13
CA GLU A 295 -19.75 -26.90 -0.22
C GLU A 295 -18.90 -25.86 -0.97
N LEU A 296 -19.40 -25.31 -2.08
CA LEU A 296 -18.74 -24.21 -2.81
C LEU A 296 -18.51 -23.00 -1.90
N VAL A 297 -19.51 -22.54 -1.14
CA VAL A 297 -19.36 -21.39 -0.23
C VAL A 297 -18.28 -21.66 0.82
N ARG A 298 -18.23 -22.89 1.37
CA ARG A 298 -17.22 -23.30 2.36
C ARG A 298 -15.82 -23.34 1.75
N GLU A 299 -15.68 -23.95 0.59
CA GLU A 299 -14.41 -24.02 -0.15
C GLU A 299 -13.94 -22.63 -0.56
N TYR A 300 -14.79 -21.82 -1.18
CA TYR A 300 -14.48 -20.46 -1.62
C TYR A 300 -13.89 -19.60 -0.50
N VAL A 301 -14.56 -19.57 0.66
CA VAL A 301 -14.07 -18.78 1.81
C VAL A 301 -12.72 -19.30 2.30
N LYS A 302 -12.48 -20.61 2.23
CA LYS A 302 -11.20 -21.23 2.61
C LYS A 302 -10.09 -20.87 1.63
N ILE A 303 -10.33 -20.98 0.32
CA ILE A 303 -9.32 -20.74 -0.73
C ILE A 303 -8.98 -19.27 -0.93
N MET A 304 -9.95 -18.37 -0.69
CA MET A 304 -9.74 -16.94 -0.83
C MET A 304 -9.21 -16.29 0.45
N LYS A 305 -9.18 -17.01 1.57
CA LYS A 305 -8.66 -16.49 2.85
C LYS A 305 -7.21 -16.01 2.73
N PRO A 306 -6.26 -16.76 2.16
CA PRO A 306 -4.88 -16.29 1.99
C PRO A 306 -4.78 -14.98 1.19
N MET A 307 -5.63 -14.82 0.18
CA MET A 307 -5.69 -13.60 -0.63
C MET A 307 -6.19 -12.39 0.16
N SER A 308 -7.23 -12.57 0.97
CA SER A 308 -7.71 -11.53 1.89
C SER A 308 -6.61 -11.14 2.88
N GLU A 309 -5.94 -12.11 3.50
CA GLU A 309 -4.85 -11.85 4.44
C GLU A 309 -3.68 -11.10 3.78
N ALA A 310 -3.30 -11.47 2.55
CA ALA A 310 -2.26 -10.78 1.80
C ALA A 310 -2.64 -9.32 1.49
N LEU A 311 -3.90 -9.07 1.12
CA LEU A 311 -4.40 -7.72 0.91
C LEU A 311 -4.38 -6.90 2.20
N ASP A 312 -4.85 -7.47 3.32
CA ASP A 312 -4.85 -6.80 4.63
C ASP A 312 -3.43 -6.41 5.06
N VAL A 313 -2.45 -7.31 4.86
CA VAL A 313 -1.03 -7.02 5.12
C VAL A 313 -0.51 -5.89 4.23
N LEU A 314 -0.72 -5.95 2.91
CA LEU A 314 -0.14 -4.97 1.98
C LEU A 314 -0.83 -3.60 2.00
N GLN A 315 -2.09 -3.53 2.48
CA GLN A 315 -2.85 -2.29 2.59
C GLN A 315 -2.62 -1.53 3.90
N ALA A 316 -1.94 -2.13 4.89
CA ALA A 316 -1.61 -1.43 6.13
C ALA A 316 -0.66 -0.24 5.84
N ASP A 317 -1.00 0.96 6.31
CA ASP A 317 -0.29 2.19 5.91
C ASP A 317 1.00 2.45 6.70
N VAL A 318 0.91 2.24 8.01
CA VAL A 318 1.89 2.78 8.96
C VAL A 318 3.10 1.86 9.11
N LYS A 319 2.86 0.54 9.20
CA LYS A 319 3.90 -0.46 9.52
C LYS A 319 4.50 -1.16 8.29
N VAL A 320 4.01 -0.90 7.08
CA VAL A 320 4.35 -1.66 5.86
C VAL A 320 5.27 -0.88 4.95
N SER A 321 6.40 -1.44 4.54
CA SER A 321 7.22 -0.94 3.43
C SER A 321 7.04 -1.79 2.16
N ILE A 322 7.56 -1.31 1.03
CA ILE A 322 7.61 -2.10 -0.20
C ILE A 322 8.32 -3.45 -0.02
N GLY A 323 9.24 -3.57 0.95
CA GLY A 323 9.88 -4.83 1.32
C GLY A 323 8.93 -5.92 1.86
N TYR A 324 7.67 -5.60 2.16
CA TYR A 324 6.65 -6.61 2.46
C TYR A 324 6.11 -7.31 1.20
N LEU A 325 6.29 -6.73 0.01
CA LEU A 325 5.65 -7.21 -1.21
C LEU A 325 6.04 -8.64 -1.54
N LEU A 326 7.32 -8.91 -1.81
CA LEU A 326 7.77 -10.24 -2.23
C LEU A 326 7.57 -11.30 -1.15
N PRO A 327 7.89 -11.07 0.14
CA PRO A 327 7.59 -12.04 1.19
C PRO A 327 6.11 -12.39 1.29
N THR A 328 5.22 -11.40 1.13
CA THR A 328 3.77 -11.64 1.17
C THR A 328 3.30 -12.45 -0.04
N LEU A 329 3.82 -12.17 -1.24
CA LEU A 329 3.50 -12.93 -2.44
C LEU A 329 4.02 -14.38 -2.37
N SER A 330 5.26 -14.59 -1.90
CA SER A 330 5.82 -15.93 -1.71
C SER A 330 4.98 -16.77 -0.75
N ILE A 331 4.62 -16.22 0.41
CA ILE A 331 3.77 -16.93 1.39
C ILE A 331 2.37 -17.16 0.84
N LEU A 332 1.82 -16.21 0.07
CA LEU A 332 0.53 -16.37 -0.58
C LEU A 332 0.54 -17.56 -1.55
N ILE A 333 1.56 -17.65 -2.42
CA ILE A 333 1.72 -18.76 -3.36
C ILE A 333 1.84 -20.08 -2.60
N GLN A 334 2.72 -20.15 -1.60
CA GLN A 334 2.90 -21.35 -0.77
C GLN A 334 1.58 -21.80 -0.09
N LYS A 335 0.81 -20.86 0.49
CA LYS A 335 -0.50 -21.15 1.08
C LYS A 335 -1.49 -21.70 0.06
N LEU A 336 -1.49 -21.19 -1.17
CA LEU A 336 -2.35 -21.69 -2.24
C LEU A 336 -1.91 -23.08 -2.72
N GLU A 337 -0.61 -23.35 -2.80
CA GLU A 337 -0.08 -24.67 -3.14
C GLU A 337 -0.42 -25.74 -2.09
N MET A 338 -0.33 -25.40 -0.80
CA MET A 338 -0.79 -26.27 0.28
C MET A 338 -2.29 -26.59 0.15
N LEU A 339 -3.12 -25.58 -0.17
CA LEU A 339 -4.56 -25.77 -0.41
C LEU A 339 -4.81 -26.62 -1.66
N LEU A 340 -3.96 -26.55 -2.69
CA LEU A 340 -4.10 -27.40 -3.88
C LEU A 340 -3.94 -28.89 -3.54
N GLY A 341 -3.06 -29.20 -2.59
CA GLY A 341 -2.83 -30.55 -2.04
C GLY A 341 -3.93 -31.06 -1.10
N ASP A 342 -4.80 -30.16 -0.60
CA ASP A 342 -5.83 -30.49 0.37
C ASP A 342 -6.94 -31.36 -0.23
N ARG A 343 -7.13 -32.56 0.35
CA ARG A 343 -8.14 -33.54 -0.08
C ARG A 343 -9.57 -33.12 0.24
N THR A 344 -9.76 -32.16 1.16
CA THR A 344 -11.09 -31.64 1.53
C THR A 344 -11.68 -30.71 0.46
N ILE A 345 -10.87 -30.22 -0.48
CA ILE A 345 -11.31 -29.33 -1.55
C ILE A 345 -11.68 -30.16 -2.78
N LYS A 346 -12.96 -30.16 -3.14
CA LYS A 346 -13.51 -30.97 -4.23
C LYS A 346 -13.74 -30.15 -5.50
N HIS A 347 -14.38 -29.00 -5.39
CA HIS A 347 -14.85 -28.22 -6.55
C HIS A 347 -13.82 -27.18 -7.00
N CYS A 348 -13.09 -26.58 -6.06
CA CYS A 348 -12.30 -25.39 -6.32
C CYS A 348 -10.81 -25.62 -6.67
N LYS A 349 -10.37 -26.86 -6.91
CA LYS A 349 -8.96 -27.14 -7.26
C LYS A 349 -8.50 -26.43 -8.54
N SER A 350 -9.36 -26.40 -9.55
CA SER A 350 -9.08 -25.66 -10.80
C SER A 350 -8.92 -24.15 -10.55
N LEU A 351 -9.73 -23.61 -9.64
CA LEU A 351 -9.66 -22.21 -9.23
C LEU A 351 -8.34 -21.87 -8.53
N ILE A 352 -7.87 -22.73 -7.62
CA ILE A 352 -6.56 -22.55 -6.97
C ILE A 352 -5.42 -22.49 -8.00
N ARG A 353 -5.43 -23.38 -9.01
CA ARG A 353 -4.43 -23.37 -10.09
C ARG A 353 -4.45 -22.07 -10.90
N VAL A 354 -5.64 -21.58 -11.23
CA VAL A 354 -5.82 -20.29 -11.91
C VAL A 354 -5.28 -19.14 -11.06
N MET A 355 -5.52 -19.14 -9.74
CA MET A 355 -5.00 -18.13 -8.83
C MET A 355 -3.47 -18.10 -8.81
N ILE A 356 -2.83 -19.26 -8.62
CA ILE A 356 -1.36 -19.37 -8.61
C ILE A 356 -0.78 -18.88 -9.94
N SER A 357 -1.32 -19.37 -11.07
CA SER A 357 -0.87 -18.94 -12.40
C SER A 357 -1.05 -17.43 -12.60
N SER A 358 -2.18 -16.86 -12.19
CA SER A 358 -2.45 -15.42 -12.35
C SER A 358 -1.53 -14.55 -11.50
N ILE A 359 -1.21 -14.99 -10.27
CA ILE A 359 -0.23 -14.31 -9.41
C ILE A 359 1.15 -14.34 -10.08
N ASN A 360 1.62 -15.52 -10.49
CA ASN A 360 2.93 -15.68 -11.13
C ASN A 360 3.04 -14.82 -12.40
N THR A 361 2.02 -14.81 -13.27
CA THR A 361 2.03 -14.02 -14.50
C THR A 361 2.00 -12.51 -14.21
N ARG A 362 1.18 -12.04 -13.27
CA ARG A 362 1.04 -10.59 -13.02
C ARG A 362 2.16 -9.98 -12.19
N PHE A 363 2.86 -10.79 -11.41
CA PHE A 363 3.95 -10.36 -10.54
C PHE A 363 5.32 -10.89 -10.99
N GLN A 364 5.43 -11.50 -12.18
CA GLN A 364 6.68 -12.03 -12.71
C GLN A 364 7.81 -11.01 -12.63
N ASP A 365 7.61 -9.82 -13.22
CA ASP A 365 8.58 -8.73 -13.20
C ASP A 365 8.94 -8.28 -11.79
N CYS A 366 8.03 -8.43 -10.81
CA CYS A 366 8.31 -8.03 -9.43
C CYS A 366 9.29 -8.99 -8.74
N PHE A 367 9.22 -10.30 -9.05
CA PHE A 367 10.14 -11.28 -8.47
C PHE A 367 11.55 -11.17 -9.04
N GLU A 368 11.70 -10.59 -10.22
CA GLU A 368 12.99 -10.34 -10.89
C GLU A 368 13.56 -8.93 -10.59
N ASP A 369 12.74 -8.01 -10.05
CA ASP A 369 13.15 -6.64 -9.73
C ASP A 369 14.14 -6.61 -8.55
N GLN A 370 15.39 -6.25 -8.86
CA GLN A 370 16.49 -6.16 -7.89
C GLN A 370 16.18 -5.24 -6.71
N GLU A 371 15.47 -4.13 -6.90
CA GLU A 371 15.13 -3.21 -5.81
C GLU A 371 14.10 -3.81 -4.86
N LEU A 372 13.12 -4.55 -5.40
CA LEU A 372 12.13 -5.24 -4.58
C LEU A 372 12.77 -6.38 -3.80
N ILE A 373 13.70 -7.12 -4.41
CA ILE A 373 14.50 -8.15 -3.75
C ILE A 373 15.31 -7.53 -2.61
N LEU A 374 16.07 -6.47 -2.89
CA LEU A 374 16.85 -5.75 -1.88
C LEU A 374 15.96 -5.21 -0.76
N ALA A 375 14.83 -4.58 -1.10
CA ALA A 375 13.89 -4.05 -0.11
C ALA A 375 13.40 -5.13 0.86
N ALA A 376 13.08 -6.32 0.33
CA ALA A 376 12.62 -7.46 1.13
C ALA A 376 13.73 -8.05 2.02
N ILE A 377 14.94 -8.23 1.50
CA ILE A 377 16.07 -8.78 2.26
C ILE A 377 16.53 -7.81 3.36
N LEU A 378 16.55 -6.51 3.08
CA LEU A 378 16.94 -5.47 4.04
C LEU A 378 15.93 -5.29 5.19
N HIS A 379 14.76 -5.93 5.12
CA HIS A 379 13.76 -5.86 6.17
C HIS A 379 14.02 -6.92 7.27
N PRO A 380 14.29 -6.53 8.55
CA PRO A 380 14.69 -7.46 9.62
C PRO A 380 13.70 -8.58 9.93
N ARG A 381 12.41 -8.35 9.65
CA ARG A 381 11.35 -9.38 9.82
C ARG A 381 11.52 -10.57 8.87
N PHE A 382 12.03 -10.34 7.65
CA PHE A 382 12.01 -11.33 6.57
C PHE A 382 13.40 -11.84 6.23
N LYS A 383 14.35 -10.94 5.99
CA LYS A 383 15.71 -11.28 5.55
C LYS A 383 15.68 -12.22 4.34
N ASN A 384 16.31 -13.38 4.44
CA ASN A 384 16.33 -14.41 3.40
C ASN A 384 15.25 -15.49 3.58
N LYS A 385 14.42 -15.46 4.64
CA LYS A 385 13.48 -16.56 4.97
C LYS A 385 12.37 -16.81 3.94
N TRP A 386 12.12 -15.85 3.06
CA TRP A 386 11.07 -15.93 2.02
C TRP A 386 11.61 -16.39 0.65
N ILE A 387 12.94 -16.57 0.55
CA ILE A 387 13.65 -16.92 -0.68
C ILE A 387 13.68 -18.44 -0.80
N SER A 388 13.40 -18.97 -2.00
CA SER A 388 13.57 -20.39 -2.30
C SER A 388 15.04 -20.79 -2.23
N GLU A 389 15.33 -22.05 -1.92
CA GLU A 389 16.71 -22.55 -1.86
C GLU A 389 17.46 -22.32 -3.18
N GLU A 390 16.76 -22.47 -4.30
CA GLU A 390 17.29 -22.26 -5.66
C GLU A 390 17.78 -20.81 -5.90
N ASP A 391 17.12 -19.82 -5.30
CA ASP A 391 17.40 -18.40 -5.51
C ASP A 391 18.31 -17.80 -4.42
N MET A 392 18.59 -18.54 -3.34
CA MET A 392 19.21 -18.01 -2.13
C MET A 392 20.60 -17.43 -2.40
N GLU A 393 21.41 -18.14 -3.18
CA GLU A 393 22.76 -17.72 -3.53
C GLU A 393 22.74 -16.42 -4.36
N ALA A 394 21.98 -16.41 -5.46
CA ALA A 394 21.91 -15.28 -6.38
C ALA A 394 21.42 -13.99 -5.68
N LYS A 395 20.39 -14.10 -4.83
CA LYS A 395 19.81 -12.96 -4.11
C LYS A 395 20.71 -12.49 -2.95
N SER A 396 21.45 -13.39 -2.31
CA SER A 396 22.45 -13.03 -1.29
C SER A 396 23.65 -12.30 -1.90
N GLN A 397 24.12 -12.76 -3.07
CA GLN A 397 25.16 -12.07 -3.83
C GLN A 397 24.73 -10.67 -4.26
N LEU A 398 23.46 -10.49 -4.67
CA LEU A 398 22.91 -9.17 -5.00
C LEU A 398 23.02 -8.19 -3.81
N LEU A 399 22.66 -8.62 -2.59
CA LEU A 399 22.82 -7.80 -1.38
C LEU A 399 24.29 -7.46 -1.15
N MET A 400 25.18 -8.45 -1.19
CA MET A 400 26.61 -8.28 -0.93
C MET A 400 27.26 -7.31 -1.93
N ASN A 401 26.94 -7.43 -3.22
CA ASN A 401 27.45 -6.54 -4.27
C ASN A 401 26.93 -5.10 -4.10
N THR A 402 25.65 -4.96 -3.75
CA THR A 402 25.04 -3.65 -3.48
C THR A 402 25.68 -2.98 -2.27
N PHE A 403 25.91 -3.77 -1.21
CA PHE A 403 26.58 -3.31 0.02
C PHE A 403 28.00 -2.80 -0.25
N LYS A 404 28.81 -3.59 -0.97
CA LYS A 404 30.18 -3.21 -1.36
C LYS A 404 30.19 -1.94 -2.22
N SER A 405 29.29 -1.86 -3.20
CA SER A 405 29.19 -0.68 -4.08
C SER A 405 28.81 0.60 -3.32
N HIS A 406 27.88 0.49 -2.35
CA HIS A 406 27.46 1.63 -1.53
C HIS A 406 28.57 2.14 -0.61
N LYS A 407 29.42 1.25 -0.09
CA LYS A 407 30.61 1.65 0.68
C LYS A 407 31.66 2.37 -0.15
N GLN A 408 31.89 1.92 -1.38
CA GLN A 408 32.91 2.49 -2.26
C GLN A 408 32.53 3.88 -2.75
N ASN A 409 31.23 4.16 -2.90
CA ASN A 409 30.69 5.45 -3.33
C ASN A 409 29.62 5.96 -2.34
N PRO A 410 30.01 6.50 -1.17
CA PRO A 410 29.07 7.11 -0.24
C PRO A 410 28.66 8.50 -0.77
N VAL A 411 27.83 8.55 -1.82
CA VAL A 411 27.24 9.80 -2.32
C VAL A 411 25.75 9.84 -1.98
N CYS A 412 25.37 10.99 -1.41
CA CYS A 412 24.04 11.47 -1.03
C CYS A 412 23.58 11.14 0.42
N GLY A 413 24.25 11.78 1.38
CA GLY A 413 23.66 12.22 2.63
C GLY A 413 23.90 13.73 2.77
N THR A 414 22.81 14.47 2.92
CA THR A 414 22.68 15.91 3.19
C THR A 414 23.95 16.61 3.69
N GLN A 415 24.59 17.43 2.84
CA GLN A 415 25.53 18.43 3.32
C GLN A 415 24.74 19.55 4.01
N VAL A 416 24.66 19.49 5.34
CA VAL A 416 24.46 20.71 6.13
C VAL A 416 25.77 21.47 6.04
N SER A 417 25.80 22.49 5.19
CA SER A 417 26.89 23.43 5.06
C SER A 417 26.96 24.35 6.28
N ASP A 418 27.46 23.82 7.40
CA ASP A 418 27.83 24.66 8.55
C ASP A 418 29.20 25.28 8.30
N ASN A 419 29.18 26.34 7.49
CA ASN A 419 30.36 27.06 7.06
C ASN A 419 30.75 28.09 8.14
N ARG A 420 31.52 27.68 9.17
CA ARG A 420 32.26 28.61 10.04
C ARG A 420 33.71 28.17 10.28
N LYS A 421 34.55 28.70 9.38
CA LYS A 421 35.91 29.25 9.56
C LYS A 421 36.97 28.44 10.33
N ARG A 422 37.99 28.00 9.57
CA ARG A 422 39.38 27.84 10.03
C ARG A 422 40.31 28.72 9.17
N GLY A 423 41.31 29.31 9.84
CA GLY A 423 42.49 29.99 9.28
C GLY A 423 42.46 31.51 9.48
N ALA A 424 43.48 32.19 10.02
CA ALA A 424 44.84 31.79 10.38
C ALA A 424 45.50 32.88 11.28
N THR A 425 46.49 32.44 12.06
CA THR A 425 47.78 33.07 12.48
C THR A 425 47.88 34.44 13.17
N GLU A 426 48.47 34.36 14.38
CA GLU A 426 49.58 35.15 14.96
C GLU A 426 49.54 36.68 14.97
N ASP A 427 49.50 37.26 16.18
CA ASP A 427 50.51 38.23 16.64
C ASP A 427 50.50 38.38 18.18
N ALA A 428 51.69 38.49 18.76
CA ALA A 428 51.93 38.61 20.19
C ALA A 428 52.00 40.09 20.63
N SER A 429 51.39 40.43 21.77
CA SER A 429 51.88 41.49 22.65
C SER A 429 51.26 41.36 24.05
N GLU A 430 52.09 41.64 25.04
CA GLU A 430 51.91 41.46 26.49
C GLU A 430 50.93 42.49 27.10
N SER A 431 50.16 42.08 28.11
CA SER A 431 50.32 42.55 29.51
C SER A 431 49.07 42.29 30.40
N GLN A 432 49.37 41.64 31.54
CA GLN A 432 48.84 41.80 32.92
C GLN A 432 47.31 41.83 33.19
N ASP A 433 46.86 40.76 33.86
CA ASP A 433 46.46 40.71 35.28
C ASP A 433 45.10 40.06 35.59
N SER A 434 45.02 39.48 36.79
CA SER A 434 43.88 38.87 37.51
C SER A 434 43.65 37.35 37.35
N ASP A 435 44.46 36.61 38.13
CA ASP A 435 44.02 35.63 39.13
C ASP A 435 42.54 35.21 39.12
N PHE A 436 42.24 34.05 38.52
CA PHE A 436 41.26 33.10 39.05
C PHE A 436 41.55 31.71 38.49
N SER A 437 41.94 30.78 39.36
CA SER A 437 42.33 29.42 38.99
C SER A 437 41.14 28.45 39.14
N PRO A 438 40.57 27.86 38.06
CA PRO A 438 39.78 26.65 38.19
C PRO A 438 40.68 25.44 37.95
N ARG A 439 40.97 24.74 39.05
CA ARG A 439 41.66 23.44 39.09
C ARG A 439 41.23 22.53 37.93
N ARG A 440 42.13 22.29 36.97
CA ARG A 440 41.99 21.24 35.94
C ARG A 440 41.86 19.88 36.63
N LYS A 441 40.64 19.36 36.74
CA LYS A 441 40.43 17.93 37.03
C LYS A 441 41.03 17.15 35.87
N LYS A 442 42.20 16.53 36.07
CA LYS A 442 42.75 15.52 35.16
C LYS A 442 41.70 14.41 35.02
N LYS A 443 40.99 14.38 33.88
CA LYS A 443 40.18 13.21 33.52
C LYS A 443 41.14 12.02 33.46
N LYS A 444 40.94 11.02 34.33
CA LYS A 444 41.64 9.74 34.24
C LYS A 444 41.45 9.23 32.80
N LYS A 445 42.56 9.00 32.09
CA LYS A 445 42.52 8.24 30.84
C LYS A 445 42.02 6.87 31.23
N ASP A 446 40.80 6.55 30.83
CA ASP A 446 40.21 5.25 31.09
C ASP A 446 41.05 4.23 30.31
N PHE A 447 41.77 3.38 31.02
CA PHE A 447 42.78 2.45 30.45
C PHE A 447 42.14 1.51 29.43
N PHE A 448 40.87 1.17 29.65
CA PHE A 448 40.07 0.31 28.79
C PHE A 448 39.30 1.05 27.71
N LYS A 449 39.48 2.38 27.55
CA LYS A 449 38.75 3.12 26.51
C LYS A 449 39.00 2.55 25.11
N ARG A 450 40.20 2.04 24.84
CA ARG A 450 40.54 1.34 23.59
C ARG A 450 39.88 -0.04 23.41
N LEU A 451 39.39 -0.68 24.48
CA LEU A 451 38.61 -1.93 24.39
C LEU A 451 37.13 -1.67 24.08
N PHE A 452 36.65 -0.46 24.36
CA PHE A 452 35.26 -0.05 24.17
C PHE A 452 35.08 1.05 23.12
N ASP A 453 36.17 1.62 22.61
CA ASP A 453 36.18 2.26 21.30
C ASP A 453 35.66 1.18 20.34
N PRO A 454 34.59 1.43 19.58
CA PRO A 454 34.19 0.50 18.55
C PRO A 454 35.40 0.37 17.64
N VAL A 455 36.12 -0.75 17.80
CA VAL A 455 36.88 -1.33 16.70
C VAL A 455 35.90 -1.28 15.56
N ASP A 456 36.22 -0.60 14.47
CA ASP A 456 35.44 -0.70 13.23
C ASP A 456 35.27 -2.19 12.98
N ALA A 457 34.14 -2.73 13.43
CA ALA A 457 33.90 -4.16 13.47
C ALA A 457 33.96 -4.53 12.02
N ASP A 458 35.02 -5.25 11.63
CA ASP A 458 35.44 -5.49 10.25
C ASP A 458 34.25 -5.30 9.31
N VAL A 459 34.14 -4.08 8.75
CA VAL A 459 32.84 -3.54 8.29
C VAL A 459 32.31 -4.44 7.16
N ASP A 460 33.15 -5.27 6.56
CA ASP A 460 32.81 -6.23 5.54
C ASP A 460 31.95 -7.40 6.02
N ASN A 461 31.83 -7.62 7.34
CA ASN A 461 30.99 -8.64 7.95
C ASN A 461 29.59 -8.15 8.36
N GLU A 462 29.23 -6.88 8.09
CA GLU A 462 27.93 -6.31 8.49
C GLU A 462 26.75 -7.11 7.91
N VAL A 463 26.89 -7.60 6.67
CA VAL A 463 25.88 -8.42 5.99
C VAL A 463 25.64 -9.74 6.72
N ASP A 464 26.70 -10.48 7.04
CA ASP A 464 26.55 -11.79 7.67
C ASP A 464 26.06 -11.67 9.12
N LEU A 465 26.54 -10.65 9.85
CA LEU A 465 26.03 -10.31 11.19
C LEU A 465 24.55 -9.91 11.16
N TYR A 466 24.09 -9.21 10.11
CA TYR A 466 22.70 -8.87 9.94
C TYR A 466 21.85 -10.10 9.60
N LEU A 467 22.31 -10.95 8.68
CA LEU A 467 21.57 -12.14 8.28
C LEU A 467 21.44 -13.16 9.43
N SER A 468 22.43 -13.22 10.33
CA SER A 468 22.42 -14.07 11.51
C SER A 468 21.66 -13.50 12.73
N ASP A 469 21.38 -12.20 12.80
CA ASP A 469 20.61 -11.61 13.91
C ASP A 469 19.19 -12.22 13.97
N THR A 470 18.67 -12.56 15.16
CA THR A 470 17.32 -13.11 15.32
C THR A 470 16.25 -12.02 15.47
N SER A 471 16.65 -10.76 15.67
CA SER A 471 15.74 -9.63 15.83
C SER A 471 14.89 -9.36 14.58
N LYS A 472 13.57 -9.32 14.77
CA LYS A 472 12.57 -8.95 13.76
C LYS A 472 12.20 -7.46 13.78
N LYS A 473 12.72 -6.69 14.76
CA LYS A 473 12.37 -5.27 14.97
C LYS A 473 13.19 -4.35 14.07
N LEU A 474 12.56 -3.33 13.48
CA LEU A 474 13.28 -2.32 12.66
C LEU A 474 14.40 -1.60 13.42
N SER A 475 14.27 -1.46 14.74
CA SER A 475 15.29 -0.83 15.57
C SER A 475 16.64 -1.56 15.57
N SER A 476 16.70 -2.86 15.21
CA SER A 476 17.98 -3.57 15.12
C SER A 476 18.86 -3.09 13.98
N LEU A 477 18.30 -2.44 12.95
CA LEU A 477 19.09 -1.82 11.87
C LEU A 477 20.05 -0.73 12.39
N LYS A 478 19.84 -0.19 13.60
CA LYS A 478 20.81 0.73 14.23
C LYS A 478 22.17 0.08 14.47
N LYS A 479 22.25 -1.25 14.58
CA LYS A 479 23.50 -2.01 14.70
C LYS A 479 24.26 -2.11 13.36
N TYR A 480 23.59 -1.84 12.24
CA TYR A 480 24.08 -2.05 10.88
C TYR A 480 23.92 -0.74 10.07
N PRO A 481 24.85 0.23 10.23
CA PRO A 481 24.69 1.57 9.69
C PRO A 481 24.55 1.61 8.16
N THR A 482 25.33 0.79 7.44
CA THR A 482 25.31 0.74 5.98
C THR A 482 24.01 0.10 5.50
N LEU A 483 23.60 -1.01 6.11
CA LEU A 483 22.34 -1.68 5.79
C LEU A 483 21.13 -0.82 6.15
N LYS A 484 21.21 0.00 7.21
CA LYS A 484 20.17 0.98 7.55
C LYS A 484 20.02 2.04 6.46
N GLN A 485 21.12 2.53 5.88
CA GLN A 485 21.07 3.48 4.76
C GLN A 485 20.44 2.84 3.52
N LEU A 486 20.84 1.61 3.18
CA LEU A 486 20.24 0.86 2.09
C LEU A 486 18.75 0.58 2.34
N PHE A 487 18.37 0.26 3.59
CA PHE A 487 16.97 0.10 3.96
C PHE A 487 16.18 1.39 3.68
N LEU A 488 16.65 2.55 4.15
CA LEU A 488 16.00 3.83 3.88
C LEU A 488 15.84 4.11 2.38
N LYS A 489 16.87 3.78 1.60
CA LYS A 489 16.88 3.95 0.14
C LYS A 489 15.82 3.10 -0.57
N TYR A 490 15.73 1.81 -0.25
CA TYR A 490 14.86 0.88 -0.98
C TYR A 490 13.47 0.67 -0.35
N ASN A 491 13.26 0.96 0.94
CA ASN A 491 12.01 0.65 1.64
C ASN A 491 11.02 1.81 1.83
N ALA A 492 11.34 3.03 1.38
CA ALA A 492 10.44 4.17 1.60
C ALA A 492 9.12 4.06 0.81
N ALA A 493 9.11 3.37 -0.33
CA ALA A 493 7.91 3.12 -1.13
C ALA A 493 6.90 2.18 -0.43
N LEU A 494 5.70 2.13 -1.00
CA LEU A 494 4.57 1.31 -0.54
C LEU A 494 4.13 0.31 -1.62
N PRO A 495 3.67 -0.90 -1.26
CA PRO A 495 3.08 -1.82 -2.22
C PRO A 495 1.67 -1.42 -2.66
N SER A 496 1.03 -0.45 -1.97
CA SER A 496 -0.38 -0.10 -2.16
C SER A 496 -0.62 1.40 -2.30
N SER A 497 -1.47 1.76 -3.26
CA SER A 497 -2.07 3.10 -3.38
C SER A 497 -3.29 3.30 -2.47
N GLY A 498 -3.66 2.30 -1.64
CA GLY A 498 -4.86 2.34 -0.78
C GLY A 498 -4.88 3.47 0.27
N SER A 499 -3.73 4.08 0.57
CA SER A 499 -3.69 5.29 1.42
C SER A 499 -4.41 6.48 0.78
N VAL A 500 -4.44 6.56 -0.55
CA VAL A 500 -5.18 7.58 -1.30
C VAL A 500 -6.70 7.33 -1.23
N GLU A 501 -7.16 6.07 -1.15
CA GLU A 501 -8.59 5.78 -1.00
C GLU A 501 -9.16 6.30 0.34
N ARG A 502 -8.36 6.24 1.42
CA ARG A 502 -8.72 6.85 2.71
C ARG A 502 -8.78 8.36 2.61
N LEU A 503 -7.86 8.99 1.87
CA LEU A 503 -7.91 10.42 1.57
C LEU A 503 -9.18 10.77 0.78
N PHE A 504 -9.58 9.97 -0.22
CA PHE A 504 -10.84 10.19 -0.94
C PHE A 504 -12.07 9.99 -0.06
N SER A 505 -12.02 9.07 0.90
CA SER A 505 -13.10 8.91 1.88
C SER A 505 -13.22 10.14 2.79
N LEU A 506 -12.10 10.74 3.18
CA LEU A 506 -12.07 12.02 3.91
C LEU A 506 -12.60 13.17 3.05
N ALA A 507 -12.19 13.20 1.77
CA ALA A 507 -12.62 14.17 0.77
C ALA A 507 -14.13 14.12 0.56
N GLY A 508 -14.72 12.93 0.47
CA GLY A 508 -16.17 12.74 0.32
C GLY A 508 -16.99 13.27 1.51
N ARG A 509 -16.41 13.36 2.72
CA ARG A 509 -17.07 14.01 3.87
C ARG A 509 -17.04 15.53 3.80
N ILE A 510 -16.11 16.10 3.04
CA ILE A 510 -16.00 17.55 2.82
C ILE A 510 -16.88 17.93 1.62
N PHE A 511 -16.84 17.10 0.57
CA PHE A 511 -17.59 17.26 -0.65
C PHE A 511 -19.01 16.68 -0.50
N VAL A 512 -19.85 17.39 0.25
CA VAL A 512 -21.27 17.05 0.45
C VAL A 512 -22.17 18.00 -0.34
N PRO A 513 -23.34 17.55 -0.84
CA PRO A 513 -24.27 18.39 -1.61
C PRO A 513 -24.73 19.67 -0.89
N LEU A 514 -24.70 19.68 0.45
CA LEU A 514 -25.04 20.87 1.24
C LEU A 514 -23.91 21.93 1.28
N ARG A 515 -22.74 21.63 0.70
CA ARG A 515 -21.57 22.52 0.61
C ARG A 515 -21.25 22.89 -0.84
N ASN A 516 -22.27 22.98 -1.70
CA ASN A 516 -22.13 23.26 -3.14
C ASN A 516 -21.50 24.63 -3.49
N GLY A 517 -21.29 25.53 -2.51
CA GLY A 517 -20.58 26.80 -2.70
C GLY A 517 -19.07 26.76 -2.43
N LEU A 518 -18.48 25.60 -2.15
CA LEU A 518 -17.04 25.50 -1.87
C LEU A 518 -16.25 25.46 -3.18
N SER A 519 -15.43 26.49 -3.43
CA SER A 519 -14.49 26.51 -4.57
C SER A 519 -13.48 25.36 -4.48
N ASP A 520 -12.93 24.93 -5.61
CA ASP A 520 -11.95 23.83 -5.67
C ASP A 520 -10.69 24.15 -4.86
N GLN A 521 -10.23 25.40 -4.87
CA GLN A 521 -9.13 25.86 -4.04
C GLN A 521 -9.43 25.73 -2.54
N ASN A 522 -10.61 26.17 -2.09
CA ASN A 522 -10.99 26.10 -0.68
C ASN A 522 -11.22 24.65 -0.23
N PHE A 523 -11.74 23.81 -1.13
CA PHE A 523 -11.84 22.38 -0.93
C PHE A 523 -10.46 21.73 -0.74
N GLU A 524 -9.51 22.01 -1.63
CA GLU A 524 -8.15 21.49 -1.55
C GLU A 524 -7.44 21.96 -0.28
N LYS A 525 -7.53 23.26 0.06
CA LYS A 525 -6.99 23.81 1.32
C LYS A 525 -7.58 23.12 2.55
N LEU A 526 -8.90 22.93 2.60
CA LEU A 526 -9.56 22.28 3.74
C LEU A 526 -9.12 20.82 3.88
N LEU A 527 -9.06 20.10 2.76
CA LEU A 527 -8.63 18.70 2.75
C LEU A 527 -7.15 18.57 3.11
N PHE A 528 -6.30 19.46 2.60
CA PHE A 528 -4.88 19.55 2.94
C PHE A 528 -4.70 19.75 4.45
N LEU A 529 -5.35 20.76 5.04
CA LEU A 529 -5.29 21.03 6.49
C LEU A 529 -5.80 19.83 7.30
N LYS A 530 -6.89 19.20 6.87
CA LYS A 530 -7.48 18.06 7.58
C LYS A 530 -6.61 16.81 7.48
N ALA A 531 -6.05 16.52 6.30
CA ALA A 531 -5.20 15.36 6.05
C ALA A 531 -3.83 15.50 6.74
N ASN A 532 -3.33 16.73 6.89
CA ASN A 532 -2.02 17.04 7.48
C ASN A 532 -2.09 17.51 8.94
N LYS A 533 -3.24 17.39 9.62
CA LYS A 533 -3.43 17.84 11.02
C LYS A 533 -2.37 17.34 12.00
N HIS A 534 -1.79 16.16 11.72
CA HIS A 534 -0.81 15.49 12.58
C HIS A 534 0.61 15.47 11.99
N PHE A 535 0.86 16.27 10.94
CA PHE A 535 2.16 16.33 10.28
C PHE A 535 3.14 17.24 11.00
#